data_AF-A0A0A1TJB6-F1
#
_entry.id   AF-A0A0A1TJB6-F1
#
_cell.length_a   1.000
_cell.length_b   1.000
_cell.length_c   1.000
_cell.angle_alpha   90.00
_cell.angle_beta   90.00
_cell.angle_gamma   90.00
#
_symmetry.space_group_name_H-M   'P 1'
#
loop_
_entity.id
_entity.type
_entity.pdbx_description
1 polymer ?
#
loop_
_entity_poly.entity_id
_entity_poly.type
_entity_poly.pdbx_seq_one_letter_code
_entity_poly.pdbx_strand_id
1 'polypeptide(L)'
;MHLDIDIGDVATAQDIPIAYHVYNDKDGGTVDVVGQGVLTENGHMTYSRDGRWLLSDTYPDAQTNIRHLFLWDTKREIRIDIGAFRTDPDLGKENRCDLHPRWSRDGNGVCIDSIHQGPRGLYLVDVSSIVNAG
;
A
#
# COMPACT_ATOMS: atom_id res chain seq x y z
N MET A 1 7.53 -15.02 -7.92
CA MET A 1 6.25 -14.49 -7.43
C MET A 1 6.24 -13.03 -7.82
N HIS A 2 5.51 -12.71 -8.89
CA HIS A 2 5.31 -11.35 -9.36
C HIS A 2 4.02 -10.86 -8.69
N LEU A 3 4.06 -9.69 -8.08
CA LEU A 3 2.89 -9.07 -7.50
C LEU A 3 2.51 -7.92 -8.42
N ASP A 4 1.38 -8.07 -9.09
CA ASP A 4 0.78 -7.00 -9.86
C ASP A 4 -0.54 -6.62 -9.21
N ILE A 5 -0.87 -5.35 -9.34
CA ILE A 5 -2.21 -4.85 -9.10
C ILE A 5 -2.75 -4.44 -10.46
N ASP A 6 -3.81 -5.10 -10.90
CA ASP A 6 -4.68 -4.55 -11.93
C ASP A 6 -5.76 -3.71 -11.24
N ILE A 7 -5.45 -2.42 -11.10
CA ILE A 7 -6.45 -1.40 -10.81
C ILE A 7 -6.46 -0.45 -12.01
N GLY A 8 -6.90 -0.99 -13.15
CA GLY A 8 -7.07 -0.25 -14.40
C GLY A 8 -8.44 -0.52 -15.02
N ASP A 9 -9.09 0.55 -15.49
CA ASP A 9 -10.32 0.55 -16.28
C ASP A 9 -10.18 -0.23 -17.61
N VAL A 10 -10.04 -1.56 -17.61
CA VAL A 10 -10.30 -2.32 -18.84
C VAL A 10 -10.74 -3.74 -18.54
N ALA A 11 -12.02 -3.99 -18.77
CA ALA A 11 -12.52 -5.32 -19.07
C ALA A 11 -11.75 -5.88 -20.28
N THR A 12 -10.99 -6.97 -20.11
CA THR A 12 -11.11 -8.18 -20.97
C THR A 12 -10.26 -9.34 -20.43
N ALA A 13 -10.83 -10.55 -20.62
CA ALA A 13 -10.33 -11.89 -20.31
C ALA A 13 -10.37 -12.31 -18.82
N GLN A 14 -11.56 -12.76 -18.41
CA GLN A 14 -12.00 -13.19 -17.07
C GLN A 14 -12.41 -12.01 -16.16
N ASP A 15 -13.62 -12.10 -15.59
CA ASP A 15 -14.23 -11.11 -14.68
C ASP A 15 -13.48 -11.07 -13.34
N ILE A 16 -12.20 -10.70 -13.35
CA ILE A 16 -11.39 -10.55 -12.15
C ILE A 16 -11.76 -9.18 -11.55
N PRO A 17 -12.24 -9.13 -10.30
CA PRO A 17 -12.64 -7.88 -9.67
C PRO A 17 -11.43 -6.95 -9.46
N ILE A 18 -11.68 -5.65 -9.41
CA ILE A 18 -10.66 -4.66 -9.02
C ILE A 18 -10.26 -4.93 -7.56
N ALA A 19 -9.04 -5.41 -7.36
CA ALA A 19 -8.51 -5.76 -6.05
C ALA A 19 -6.98 -5.88 -6.07
N TYR A 20 -6.40 -6.09 -4.88
CA TYR A 20 -5.01 -6.54 -4.76
C TYR A 20 -4.95 -8.01 -5.16
N HIS A 21 -4.03 -8.35 -6.05
CA HIS A 21 -3.87 -9.72 -6.55
C HIS A 21 -2.46 -10.25 -6.28
N VAL A 22 -2.36 -11.53 -5.97
CA VAL A 22 -1.10 -12.28 -5.98
C VAL A 22 -1.13 -13.23 -7.16
N TYR A 23 -0.16 -13.07 -8.07
CA TYR A 23 -0.02 -13.90 -9.25
C TYR A 23 1.03 -14.98 -9.03
N ASN A 24 0.63 -16.23 -9.19
CA ASN A 24 1.56 -17.34 -9.29
C ASN A 24 2.04 -17.44 -10.75
N ASP A 25 3.05 -16.65 -11.08
CA ASP A 25 3.59 -16.54 -12.45
C ASP A 25 4.28 -17.84 -12.92
N LYS A 26 3.46 -18.74 -13.45
CA LYS A 26 3.82 -20.02 -14.10
C LYS A 26 2.67 -20.48 -14.99
N ASP A 27 2.95 -21.38 -15.92
CA ASP A 27 1.89 -21.99 -16.75
C ASP A 27 0.82 -22.66 -15.88
N GLY A 28 -0.45 -22.27 -16.09
CA GLY A 28 -1.58 -22.73 -15.28
C GLY A 28 -1.56 -22.21 -13.83
N GLY A 29 -0.87 -21.10 -13.57
CA GLY A 29 -0.81 -20.42 -12.29
C GLY A 29 -2.16 -19.88 -11.80
N THR A 30 -2.26 -19.68 -10.49
CA THR A 30 -3.44 -19.08 -9.84
C THR A 30 -3.29 -17.57 -9.70
N VAL A 31 -4.43 -16.90 -9.61
CA VAL A 31 -4.55 -15.49 -9.21
C VAL A 31 -5.42 -15.47 -7.96
N ASP A 32 -4.86 -14.96 -6.87
CA ASP A 32 -5.52 -14.92 -5.58
C ASP A 32 -5.78 -13.47 -5.16
N VAL A 33 -7.00 -13.18 -4.69
CA VAL A 33 -7.35 -11.85 -4.17
C VAL A 33 -6.83 -11.68 -2.74
N VAL A 34 -6.21 -10.53 -2.45
CA VAL A 34 -5.72 -10.17 -1.12
C VAL A 34 -6.64 -9.12 -0.50
N GLY A 35 -7.11 -9.39 0.72
CA GLY A 35 -7.87 -8.42 1.51
C GLY A 35 -9.22 -8.03 0.90
N GLN A 36 -9.93 -9.00 0.30
CA GLN A 36 -11.25 -8.81 -0.30
C GLN A 36 -12.19 -8.02 0.64
N GLY A 37 -12.72 -6.90 0.14
CA GLY A 37 -13.64 -6.05 0.90
C GLY A 37 -12.99 -5.15 1.96
N VAL A 38 -11.67 -5.26 2.18
CA VAL A 38 -10.91 -4.42 3.12
C VAL A 38 -9.90 -3.53 2.38
N LEU A 39 -9.19 -4.09 1.41
CA LEU A 39 -8.23 -3.39 0.56
C LEU A 39 -8.93 -2.99 -0.74
N THR A 40 -9.69 -1.91 -0.68
CA THR A 40 -10.63 -1.50 -1.74
C THR A 40 -10.16 -0.32 -2.59
N GLU A 41 -8.95 0.18 -2.36
CA GLU A 41 -8.38 1.33 -3.06
C GLU A 41 -6.97 1.04 -3.55
N ASN A 42 -6.60 1.63 -4.69
CA ASN A 42 -5.25 1.58 -5.23
C ASN A 42 -4.24 2.27 -4.30
N GLY A 43 -3.02 1.76 -4.35
CA GLY A 43 -1.88 2.21 -3.57
C GLY A 43 -0.58 1.68 -4.15
N HIS A 44 0.52 2.16 -3.62
CA HIS A 44 1.84 1.59 -3.86
C HIS A 44 2.06 0.49 -2.83
N MET A 45 2.46 -0.68 -3.29
CA MET A 45 2.49 -1.87 -2.45
C MET A 45 3.83 -2.59 -2.47
N THR A 46 4.22 -3.14 -1.33
CA THR A 46 5.38 -4.03 -1.23
C THR A 46 5.26 -4.97 -0.04
N TYR A 47 5.65 -6.23 -0.21
CA TYR A 47 5.71 -7.18 0.89
C TYR A 47 6.95 -6.96 1.75
N SER A 48 6.82 -7.23 3.04
CA SER A 48 7.96 -7.52 3.91
C SER A 48 8.74 -8.71 3.36
N ARG A 49 10.02 -8.81 3.73
CA ARG A 49 10.93 -9.84 3.21
C ARG A 49 10.44 -11.27 3.45
N ASP A 50 9.70 -11.50 4.53
CA ASP A 50 9.11 -12.78 4.91
C ASP A 50 7.70 -13.02 4.34
N GLY A 51 7.13 -12.04 3.63
CA GLY A 51 5.77 -12.09 3.08
C GLY A 51 4.65 -11.99 4.12
N ARG A 52 4.96 -11.73 5.39
CA ARG A 52 3.94 -11.62 6.45
C ARG A 52 3.12 -10.33 6.38
N TRP A 53 3.75 -9.25 5.93
CA TRP A 53 3.15 -7.93 5.94
C TRP A 53 3.13 -7.37 4.52
N LEU A 54 1.95 -6.98 4.05
CA LEU A 54 1.84 -6.13 2.87
C LEU A 54 1.80 -4.68 3.34
N LEU A 55 2.73 -3.87 2.86
CA LEU A 55 2.77 -2.43 3.12
C LEU A 55 2.13 -1.71 1.95
N SER A 56 1.21 -0.78 2.22
CA SER A 56 0.67 0.08 1.17
C SER A 56 0.18 1.44 1.69
N ASP A 57 -0.25 2.28 0.76
CA ASP A 57 -0.81 3.61 0.99
C ASP A 57 -2.12 3.83 0.22
N THR A 58 -2.80 4.94 0.48
CA THR A 58 -3.96 5.40 -0.30
C THR A 58 -3.62 6.69 -1.05
N TYR A 59 -4.45 7.05 -2.03
CA TYR A 59 -4.42 8.40 -2.59
C TYR A 59 -5.03 9.42 -1.61
N PRO A 60 -4.83 10.73 -1.84
CA PRO A 60 -5.49 11.75 -1.03
C PRO A 60 -7.01 11.60 -1.12
N ASP A 61 -7.65 11.42 0.03
CA ASP A 61 -9.10 11.47 0.11
C ASP A 61 -9.61 12.83 -0.38
N ALA A 62 -10.65 12.83 -1.20
CA ALA A 62 -11.13 14.02 -1.90
C ALA A 62 -11.67 15.11 -0.97
N GLN A 63 -12.07 14.76 0.26
CA GLN A 63 -12.64 15.70 1.22
C GLN A 63 -11.59 16.22 2.20
N THR A 64 -10.73 15.33 2.69
CA THR A 64 -9.78 15.60 3.77
C THR A 64 -8.36 15.88 3.28
N ASN A 65 -8.03 15.44 2.05
CA ASN A 65 -6.68 15.42 1.48
C ASN A 65 -5.69 14.59 2.31
N ILE A 66 -6.19 13.57 3.02
CA ILE A 66 -5.38 12.65 3.82
C ILE A 66 -5.05 11.42 2.97
N ARG A 67 -3.77 11.02 2.99
CA ARG A 67 -3.30 9.71 2.54
C ARG A 67 -3.05 8.85 3.77
N HIS A 68 -3.54 7.61 3.76
CA HIS A 68 -3.26 6.65 4.81
C HIS A 68 -2.06 5.79 4.43
N LEU A 69 -1.21 5.50 5.41
CA LEU A 69 -0.17 4.48 5.33
C LEU A 69 -0.63 3.30 6.18
N PHE A 70 -0.59 2.08 5.65
CA PHE A 70 -1.09 0.93 6.37
C PHE A 70 -0.29 -0.34 6.11
N LEU A 71 -0.39 -1.27 7.07
CA LEU A 71 0.05 -2.64 6.95
C LEU A 71 -1.16 -3.56 6.83
N TRP A 72 -1.06 -4.57 6.00
CA TRP A 72 -1.98 -5.69 5.95
C TRP A 72 -1.29 -6.94 6.47
N ASP A 73 -1.85 -7.50 7.54
CA ASP A 73 -1.41 -8.77 8.12
C ASP A 73 -1.97 -9.93 7.28
N THR A 74 -1.10 -10.59 6.51
CA THR A 74 -1.54 -11.66 5.60
C THR A 74 -2.07 -12.91 6.30
N LYS A 75 -1.72 -13.13 7.57
CA LYS A 75 -2.18 -14.31 8.33
C LYS A 75 -3.48 -14.02 9.07
N ARG A 76 -3.61 -12.82 9.64
CA ARG A 76 -4.80 -12.43 10.41
C ARG A 76 -5.89 -11.80 9.54
N GLU A 77 -5.54 -11.43 8.31
CA GLU A 77 -6.42 -10.74 7.37
C GLU A 77 -6.99 -9.45 7.94
N ILE A 78 -6.11 -8.64 8.53
CA ILE A 78 -6.47 -7.33 9.09
C ILE A 78 -5.60 -6.21 8.54
N ARG A 79 -6.22 -5.06 8.29
CA ARG A 79 -5.55 -3.81 7.98
C ARG A 79 -5.25 -3.06 9.28
N ILE A 80 -4.04 -2.51 9.39
CA ILE A 80 -3.56 -1.70 10.49
C ILE A 80 -3.04 -0.39 9.91
N ASP A 81 -3.74 0.71 10.15
CA ASP A 81 -3.28 2.04 9.76
C ASP A 81 -2.11 2.48 10.67
N ILE A 82 -0.97 2.80 10.05
CA ILE A 82 0.28 3.17 10.73
C ILE A 82 0.64 4.64 10.52
N GLY A 83 -0.17 5.39 9.77
CA GLY A 83 -0.03 6.84 9.64
C GLY A 83 -1.11 7.47 8.78
N ALA A 84 -1.37 8.76 9.01
CA ALA A 84 -2.28 9.59 8.22
C ALA A 84 -1.60 10.91 7.89
N PHE A 85 -1.42 11.19 6.61
CA PHE A 85 -0.58 12.30 6.13
C PHE A 85 -1.37 13.22 5.22
N ARG A 86 -1.59 14.46 5.66
CA ARG A 86 -2.24 15.48 4.83
C ARG A 86 -1.33 15.89 3.66
N THR A 87 -1.90 16.08 2.47
CA THR A 87 -1.27 16.82 1.37
C THR A 87 -1.92 18.18 1.23
N ASP A 88 -1.19 19.11 0.63
CA ASP A 88 -1.77 20.32 0.08
C ASP A 88 -2.67 19.94 -1.12
N PRO A 89 -3.97 20.29 -1.11
CA PRO A 89 -4.86 20.08 -2.26
C PRO A 89 -4.41 20.84 -3.52
N ASP A 90 -3.68 21.94 -3.38
CA ASP A 90 -3.35 22.84 -4.49
C ASP A 90 -2.21 22.32 -5.38
N LEU A 91 -1.50 21.26 -4.97
CA LEU A 91 -0.40 20.68 -5.74
C LEU A 91 -0.86 19.97 -7.02
N GLY A 92 -2.16 19.66 -7.15
CA GLY A 92 -2.72 18.96 -8.31
C GLY A 92 -2.09 17.59 -8.55
N LYS A 93 -2.55 16.87 -9.58
CA LYS A 93 -2.09 15.50 -9.86
C LYS A 93 -0.60 15.42 -10.19
N GLU A 94 -0.08 16.35 -11.00
CA GLU A 94 1.29 16.30 -11.50
C GLU A 94 2.35 16.62 -10.44
N ASN A 95 2.05 17.48 -9.47
CA ASN A 95 3.00 17.83 -8.41
C ASN A 95 2.69 17.16 -7.07
N ARG A 96 1.72 16.22 -7.05
CA ARG A 96 1.35 15.50 -5.82
C ARG A 96 2.55 14.77 -5.22
N CYS A 97 2.48 14.57 -3.92
CA CYS A 97 3.45 13.78 -3.17
C CYS A 97 2.77 12.48 -2.69
N ASP A 98 2.85 11.45 -3.51
CA ASP A 98 2.48 10.09 -3.14
C ASP A 98 3.45 9.56 -2.07
N LEU A 99 3.02 8.63 -1.20
CA LEU A 99 3.86 8.24 -0.04
C LEU A 99 5.01 7.30 -0.42
N HIS A 100 4.87 6.55 -1.51
CA HIS A 100 5.85 5.56 -2.00
C HIS A 100 6.52 4.74 -0.89
N PRO A 101 5.72 4.08 -0.03
CA PRO A 101 6.22 3.47 1.18
C PRO A 101 7.18 2.31 0.88
N ARG A 102 8.31 2.31 1.57
CA ARG A 102 9.36 1.29 1.41
C ARG A 102 9.85 0.75 2.73
N TRP A 103 9.99 -0.56 2.81
CA TRP A 103 10.58 -1.23 3.97
C TRP A 103 12.05 -0.84 4.16
N SER A 104 12.41 -0.59 5.41
CA SER A 104 13.78 -0.69 5.89
C SER A 104 14.33 -2.11 5.72
N ARG A 105 15.66 -2.25 5.64
CA ARG A 105 16.30 -3.55 5.38
C ARG A 105 16.09 -4.57 6.50
N ASP A 106 15.94 -4.11 7.74
CA ASP A 106 15.68 -4.94 8.91
C ASP A 106 14.18 -5.19 9.15
N GLY A 107 13.30 -4.52 8.40
CA GLY A 107 11.85 -4.69 8.47
C GLY A 107 11.18 -3.94 9.63
N ASN A 108 11.92 -3.19 10.43
CA ASN A 108 11.39 -2.52 11.63
C ASN A 108 10.83 -1.12 11.36
N GLY A 109 11.14 -0.54 10.20
CA GLY A 109 10.66 0.77 9.80
C GLY A 109 10.20 0.84 8.35
N VAL A 110 9.40 1.87 8.06
CA VAL A 110 8.90 2.21 6.74
C VAL A 110 9.31 3.63 6.38
N CYS A 111 10.00 3.81 5.26
CA CYS A 111 10.33 5.11 4.71
C CYS A 111 9.22 5.59 3.76
N ILE A 112 8.84 6.87 3.86
CA ILE A 112 7.85 7.51 2.99
C ILE A 112 8.31 8.88 2.48
N ASP A 113 7.82 9.25 1.31
CA ASP A 113 7.83 10.63 0.81
C ASP A 113 6.62 11.39 1.40
N SER A 114 6.81 12.57 1.97
CA SER A 114 5.67 13.36 2.45
C SER A 114 5.93 14.86 2.48
N ILE A 115 4.86 15.63 2.40
CA ILE A 115 4.85 17.10 2.51
C ILE A 115 4.04 17.57 3.73
N HIS A 116 3.65 16.66 4.63
CA HIS A 116 2.74 16.96 5.74
C HIS A 116 3.28 18.03 6.73
N GLN A 117 4.59 18.33 6.68
CA GLN A 117 5.25 19.40 7.46
C GLN A 117 5.60 20.63 6.60
N GLY A 118 5.08 20.73 5.38
CA GLY A 118 5.42 21.80 4.42
C GLY A 118 6.25 21.28 3.24
N PRO A 119 7.60 21.44 3.25
CA PRO A 119 8.43 20.95 2.15
C PRO A 119 8.40 19.42 2.05
N ARG A 120 8.64 18.90 0.84
CA ARG A 120 8.78 17.46 0.61
C ARG A 120 10.01 16.94 1.35
N GLY A 121 9.80 15.90 2.16
CA GLY A 121 10.84 15.25 2.93
C GLY A 121 10.65 13.74 2.98
N LEU A 122 11.70 13.05 3.39
CA LEU A 122 11.70 11.63 3.69
C LEU A 122 11.49 11.43 5.19
N TYR A 123 10.57 10.54 5.54
CA TYR A 123 10.22 10.24 6.93
C TYR A 123 10.32 8.75 7.18
N LEU A 124 10.75 8.38 8.39
CA LEU A 124 10.80 6.99 8.83
C LEU A 124 9.71 6.78 9.89
N VAL A 125 8.81 5.84 9.63
CA VAL A 125 7.81 5.35 10.58
C VAL A 125 8.34 4.07 11.21
N ASP A 126 8.49 4.05 12.54
CA ASP A 126 8.83 2.84 13.29
C ASP A 126 7.59 1.96 13.41
N VAL A 127 7.70 0.71 12.95
CA VAL A 127 6.64 -0.30 12.98
C VAL A 127 7.05 -1.54 13.77
N SER A 128 8.20 -1.49 14.45
CA SER A 128 8.79 -2.64 15.16
C SER A 128 7.84 -3.26 16.18
N SER A 129 7.05 -2.45 16.88
CA SER A 129 6.06 -2.91 17.86
C SER A 129 4.89 -3.68 17.24
N ILE A 130 4.61 -3.46 15.96
CA ILE A 130 3.54 -4.13 15.21
C ILE A 130 4.08 -5.41 14.58
N VAL A 131 5.20 -5.31 13.86
CA VAL A 131 5.72 -6.42 13.05
C VAL A 131 6.38 -7.53 13.89
N ASN A 132 6.84 -7.20 15.10
CA ASN A 132 7.44 -8.14 16.04
C ASN A 132 6.44 -8.62 17.12
N ALA A 133 5.17 -8.23 17.03
CA ALA A 133 4.13 -8.74 17.92
C ALA A 133 3.76 -10.19 17.52
N GLY A 134 3.96 -11.14 18.45
CA GLY A 134 3.77 -12.58 18.26
C GLY A 134 2.41 -13.02 17.73
#